data_AF-A0A8S3JJT2-F1
#
_entry.id   AF-A0A8S3JJT2-F1
#
_cell.length_a   1.000
_cell.length_b   1.000
_cell.length_c   1.000
_cell.angle_alpha   90.00
_cell.angle_beta   90.00
_cell.angle_gamma   90.00
#
_symmetry.space_group_name_H-M   'P 1'
#
loop_
_entity.id
_entity.type
_entity.pdbx_description
1 polymer ?
#
loop_
_entity_poly.entity_id
_entity_poly.type
_entity_poly.pdbx_seq_one_letter_code
_entity_poly.pdbx_strand_id
1 'polypeptide(L)' 'MGNKGAKKSGSTELTSKQVAMLKANTNYSEREIREWHAGFLRDCPNGRLDKKKFVEVYKQFYPHGKADNFC' A
#
# COMPACT_ATOMS: atom_id res chain seq x y z
N MET A 1 27.81 30.29 0.84
CA MET A 1 26.63 29.71 0.15
C MET A 1 26.13 28.55 0.99
N GLY A 2 24.96 28.72 1.60
CA GLY A 2 24.45 27.87 2.68
C GLY A 2 24.07 26.45 2.22
N ASN A 3 24.55 25.49 2.97
CA ASN A 3 24.24 24.06 2.87
C ASN A 3 22.85 23.79 3.48
N LYS A 4 21.95 23.11 2.77
CA LYS A 4 20.83 22.39 3.38
C LYS A 4 20.56 21.10 2.61
N GLY A 5 21.04 20.00 3.17
CA GLY A 5 20.60 18.67 2.80
C GLY A 5 19.09 18.51 2.98
N ALA A 6 18.48 17.77 2.07
CA ALA A 6 17.18 17.15 2.28
C ALA A 6 17.27 15.70 1.78
N LYS A 7 17.76 14.81 2.64
CA LYS A 7 17.45 13.38 2.55
C LYS A 7 15.94 13.23 2.77
N LYS A 8 15.13 13.23 1.70
CA LYS A 8 13.73 12.77 1.79
C LYS A 8 13.72 11.24 1.64
N SER A 9 13.94 10.56 2.75
CA SER A 9 13.68 9.14 2.92
C SER A 9 12.17 8.89 2.81
N GLY A 10 11.73 8.20 1.76
CA GLY A 10 10.38 7.60 1.65
C GLY A 10 9.31 8.52 1.06
N SER A 11 9.24 8.63 -0.27
CA SER A 11 8.05 9.19 -0.93
C SER A 11 6.89 8.22 -0.74
N THR A 12 5.91 8.61 0.08
CA THR A 12 4.63 7.90 0.27
C THR A 12 3.65 8.14 -0.88
N GLU A 13 4.08 8.76 -1.98
CA GLU A 13 3.25 8.99 -3.15
C GLU A 13 3.65 8.05 -4.29
N LEU A 14 2.66 7.45 -4.96
CA LEU A 14 2.88 6.62 -6.14
C LEU A 14 3.40 7.47 -7.30
N THR A 15 4.54 7.08 -7.84
CA THR A 15 5.09 7.68 -9.06
C THR A 15 4.27 7.29 -10.29
N SER A 16 4.29 8.10 -11.34
CA SER A 16 3.59 7.82 -12.60
C SER A 16 3.99 6.47 -13.21
N LYS A 17 5.26 6.06 -13.04
CA LYS A 17 5.75 4.75 -13.50
C LYS A 17 5.12 3.60 -12.72
N GLN A 18 4.97 3.73 -11.39
CA GLN A 18 4.30 2.72 -10.56
C GLN A 18 2.82 2.63 -10.88
N VAL A 19 2.14 3.76 -11.06
CA VAL A 19 0.74 3.79 -11.49
C VAL A 19 0.56 3.10 -12.83
N ALA A 20 1.40 3.40 -13.82
CA ALA A 20 1.36 2.75 -15.13
C ALA A 20 1.56 1.22 -15.03
N MET A 21 2.54 0.78 -14.22
CA MET A 21 2.77 -0.64 -13.96
C MET A 21 1.53 -1.31 -13.33
N LEU A 22 0.94 -0.69 -12.31
CA LEU A 22 -0.23 -1.23 -11.61
C LEU A 22 -1.45 -1.32 -12.54
N LYS A 23 -1.70 -0.30 -13.37
CA LYS A 23 -2.76 -0.33 -14.40
C LYS A 23 -2.55 -1.42 -15.44
N ALA A 24 -1.30 -1.72 -15.79
CA ALA A 24 -1.00 -2.77 -16.77
C ALA A 24 -1.14 -4.19 -16.19
N ASN A 25 -1.09 -4.34 -14.86
CA ASN A 25 -1.11 -5.65 -14.18
C ASN A 25 -2.37 -5.88 -13.33
N THR A 26 -3.33 -4.96 -13.37
CA THR A 26 -4.60 -5.05 -12.64
C THR A 26 -5.71 -4.48 -13.51
N ASN A 27 -6.98 -4.72 -13.13
CA ASN A 27 -8.13 -4.14 -13.81
C ASN A 27 -8.61 -2.82 -13.16
N TYR A 28 -7.74 -2.15 -12.40
CA TYR A 28 -8.08 -0.92 -11.69
C TYR A 28 -7.69 0.33 -12.47
N SER A 29 -8.53 1.36 -12.38
CA SER A 29 -8.23 2.70 -12.87
C SER A 29 -7.15 3.38 -12.04
N GLU A 30 -6.54 4.44 -12.59
CA GLU A 30 -5.58 5.25 -11.84
C GLU A 30 -6.18 5.81 -10.55
N ARG A 31 -7.45 6.22 -10.60
CA ARG A 31 -8.16 6.75 -9.45
C ARG A 31 -8.27 5.71 -8.35
N GLU A 32 -8.75 4.51 -8.68
CA GLU A 32 -8.88 3.42 -7.71
C GLU A 32 -7.51 3.06 -7.11
N ILE A 33 -6.46 2.94 -7.94
CA ILE A 33 -5.10 2.63 -7.47
C ILE A 33 -4.62 3.66 -6.44
N ARG A 34 -4.85 4.96 -6.70
CA ARG A 34 -4.47 6.04 -5.77
C ARG A 34 -5.32 6.02 -4.50
N GLU A 35 -6.62 5.80 -4.61
CA GLU A 35 -7.53 5.70 -3.46
C GLU A 35 -7.16 4.50 -2.56
N TRP A 36 -6.87 3.33 -3.14
CA TRP A 36 -6.40 2.16 -2.41
C TRP A 36 -5.07 2.40 -1.72
N HIS A 37 -4.09 3.03 -2.39
CA HIS A 37 -2.81 3.37 -1.79
C HIS A 37 -2.94 4.38 -0.64
N ALA A 38 -3.80 5.39 -0.80
CA ALA A 38 -4.09 6.34 0.26
C ALA A 38 -4.79 5.67 1.46
N GLY A 39 -5.71 4.74 1.20
CA GLY A 39 -6.31 3.88 2.23
C GLY A 39 -5.26 3.08 2.98
N PHE A 40 -4.39 2.39 2.25
CA PHE A 40 -3.30 1.61 2.81
C PHE A 40 -2.37 2.45 3.70
N LEU A 41 -2.02 3.67 3.31
CA LEU A 41 -1.17 4.55 4.13
C LEU A 41 -1.87 5.11 5.36
N ARG A 42 -3.20 5.22 5.36
CA ARG A 42 -3.95 5.56 6.58
C ARG A 42 -3.91 4.41 7.57
N ASP A 43 -4.04 3.18 7.10
CA ASP A 43 -4.05 1.98 7.94
C ASP A 43 -2.63 1.54 8.34
N CYS A 44 -1.65 1.79 7.48
CA CYS A 44 -0.24 1.47 7.63
C CYS A 44 0.64 2.71 7.37
N PRO A 45 0.76 3.65 8.33
CA PRO A 45 1.47 4.93 8.14
C PRO A 45 2.96 4.81 7.77
N ASN A 46 3.57 3.66 8.10
CA ASN A 46 4.96 3.35 7.74
C ASN A 46 5.10 2.69 6.36
N GLY A 47 4.00 2.50 5.64
CA GLY A 47 3.95 1.83 4.33
C GLY A 47 4.21 0.33 4.39
N ARG A 48 4.12 -0.32 5.57
CA ARG A 48 4.37 -1.75 5.76
C ARG A 48 3.16 -2.42 6.39
N LEU A 49 2.73 -3.50 5.76
CA LEU A 49 1.76 -4.43 6.33
C LEU A 49 2.49 -5.69 6.77
N ASP A 50 2.43 -6.00 8.06
CA ASP A 50 3.02 -7.23 8.59
C ASP A 50 2.04 -8.42 8.49
N LYS A 51 2.58 -9.64 8.65
CA LYS A 51 1.80 -10.88 8.56
C LYS A 51 0.64 -10.91 9.56
N LYS A 52 0.86 -10.41 10.78
CA LYS A 52 -0.16 -10.42 11.84
C LYS A 52 -1.34 -9.51 11.44
N LYS A 53 -1.04 -8.31 10.97
CA LYS A 53 -2.04 -7.33 10.56
C LYS A 53 -2.78 -7.77 9.30
N PHE A 54 -2.08 -8.41 8.35
CA PHE A 54 -2.72 -9.03 7.19
C PHE A 54 -3.75 -10.08 7.60
N VAL A 55 -3.41 -10.98 8.53
CA VAL A 55 -4.34 -12.01 9.03
C VAL A 55 -5.56 -11.39 9.72
N GLU A 56 -5.37 -10.33 10.53
CA GLU A 56 -6.47 -9.59 11.15
C GLU A 56 -7.41 -8.99 10.11
N VAL A 57 -6.87 -8.26 9.13
CA VAL A 57 -7.64 -7.59 8.06
C VAL A 57 -8.35 -8.63 7.18
N TYR A 58 -7.68 -9.73 6.85
CA TYR A 58 -8.27 -10.82 6.07
C TYR A 58 -9.47 -11.46 6.78
N LYS A 59 -9.37 -11.69 8.10
CA LYS A 59 -10.48 -12.22 8.91
C LYS A 59 -11.65 -11.24 9.01
N GLN A 60 -11.41 -9.92 8.92
CA GLN A 60 -12.49 -8.92 8.91
C GLN A 60 -13.28 -8.95 7.60
N PHE A 61 -12.62 -9.08 6.46
CA PHE A 61 -13.30 -9.14 5.15
C PHE A 61 -13.87 -10.52 4.83
N TYR A 62 -13.23 -11.57 5.34
CA TYR A 62 -13.60 -12.97 5.13
C TYR A 62 -13.67 -13.70 6.48
N PRO A 63 -14.73 -13.49 7.28
CA PRO A 63 -14.85 -14.08 8.62
C PRO A 63 -14.85 -15.60 8.64
N HIS A 64 -15.21 -16.23 7.52
CA HIS A 64 -15.16 -17.69 7.32
C HIS A 64 -13.97 -18.14 6.45
N GLY A 65 -13.12 -17.21 6.02
CA GLY A 65 -11.93 -17.50 5.22
C GLY A 65 -10.81 -18.09 6.09
N LYS A 66 -10.14 -19.13 5.60
CA LYS A 66 -8.97 -19.72 6.28
C LYS A 66 -7.74 -18.83 6.07
N ALA A 67 -7.65 -17.74 6.83
CA ALA A 67 -6.48 -16.85 6.83
C ALA A 67 -5.16 -17.57 7.16
N ASP A 68 -5.27 -18.68 7.89
CA ASP A 68 -4.12 -19.49 8.34
C ASP A 68 -3.45 -20.24 7.17
N ASN A 69 -4.13 -20.41 6.01
CA ASN A 69 -3.56 -21.05 4.83
C ASN A 69 -2.50 -20.21 4.10
N PHE A 70 -2.35 -18.93 4.45
CA PHE A 70 -1.31 -18.05 3.89
C PHE A 70 -0.01 -18.10 4.69
N CYS A 71 0.09 -18.97 5.71
CA CYS A 71 1.15 -18.96 6.70
C CYS A 71 2.12 -20.13 6.63
#